data_AF-A0A9Q4ZIQ2-F1
#
_entry.id   AF-A0A9Q4ZIQ2-F1
#
_cell.length_a   1.000
_cell.length_b   1.000
_cell.length_c   1.000
_cell.angle_alpha   90.00
_cell.angle_beta   90.00
_cell.angle_gamma   90.00
#
_symmetry.space_group_name_H-M   'P 1'
#
loop_
_entity.id
_entity.type
_entity.pdbx_description
1 polymer ?
#
loop_
_entity_poly.entity_id
_entity_poly.type
_entity_poly.pdbx_seq_one_letter_code
_entity_poly.pdbx_strand_id
1 'polypeptide(L)' 'MTGFDPTQAVGAMRETRADIDRAIEKYNADPDNEQDPDATGEHYDHLSDLYESIAEDALALDKWLSAGGVLPDQWAQA' A
#
# COMPACT_ATOMS: atom_id res chain seq x y z
N MET A 1 -24.28 5.76 9.49
CA MET A 1 -22.81 5.90 9.41
C MET A 1 -22.30 4.61 8.82
N THR A 2 -21.81 4.64 7.58
CA THR A 2 -20.95 3.55 7.08
C THR A 2 -19.64 3.67 7.86
N GLY A 3 -19.43 2.77 8.83
CA GLY A 3 -18.23 2.78 9.68
C GLY A 3 -16.99 2.43 8.86
N PHE A 4 -15.83 2.89 9.32
CA PHE A 4 -14.53 2.44 8.81
C PHE A 4 -14.40 0.93 9.04
N ASP A 5 -13.99 0.17 8.02
CA ASP A 5 -13.73 -1.26 8.10
C ASP A 5 -12.21 -1.52 8.13
N PRO A 6 -11.63 -1.89 9.29
CA PRO A 6 -10.20 -2.18 9.38
C PRO A 6 -9.78 -3.38 8.53
N THR A 7 -10.68 -4.36 8.30
CA THR A 7 -10.39 -5.54 7.49
C THR A 7 -10.20 -5.14 6.03
N GLN A 8 -11.07 -4.26 5.54
CA GLN A 8 -10.95 -3.72 4.18
C GLN A 8 -9.67 -2.90 4.03
N ALA A 9 -9.34 -2.03 4.99
CA ALA A 9 -8.12 -1.21 4.94
C ALA A 9 -6.84 -2.07 4.91
N VAL A 10 -6.75 -3.11 5.75
CA VAL A 10 -5.60 -4.05 5.70
C VAL A 10 -5.60 -4.91 4.44
N GLY A 11 -6.78 -5.25 3.90
CA GLY A 11 -6.89 -5.88 2.59
C GLY A 11 -6.28 -5.00 1.48
N ALA A 12 -6.69 -3.73 1.43
CA ALA A 12 -6.17 -2.76 0.47
C ALA A 12 -4.65 -2.60 0.58
N MET A 13 -4.11 -2.41 1.79
CA MET A 13 -2.65 -2.35 2.00
C MET A 13 -1.90 -3.58 1.47
N ARG A 14 -2.48 -4.78 1.61
CA ARG A 14 -1.87 -6.03 1.09
C ARG A 14 -1.92 -6.10 -0.43
N GLU A 15 -3.01 -5.65 -1.04
CA GLU A 15 -3.14 -5.55 -2.50
C GLU A 15 -2.14 -4.54 -3.06
N THR A 16 -2.05 -3.34 -2.49
CA THR A 16 -1.09 -2.31 -2.90
C THR A 16 0.35 -2.80 -2.72
N ARG A 17 0.65 -3.58 -1.67
CA ARG A 17 1.97 -4.22 -1.53
C ARG A 17 2.28 -5.19 -2.67
N ALA A 18 1.31 -5.99 -3.09
CA ALA A 18 1.49 -6.86 -4.26
C ALA A 18 1.67 -6.06 -5.55
N ASP A 19 1.06 -4.88 -5.66
CA ASP A 19 1.26 -3.96 -6.80
C ASP A 19 2.68 -3.39 -6.82
N ILE A 20 3.23 -3.02 -5.67
CA ILE A 20 4.62 -2.59 -5.52
C ILE A 20 5.57 -3.69 -6.00
N ASP A 21 5.39 -4.92 -5.52
CA ASP A 21 6.23 -6.06 -5.92
C ASP A 21 6.17 -6.26 -7.44
N ARG A 22 4.97 -6.21 -8.05
CA ARG A 22 4.79 -6.30 -9.51
C ARG A 22 5.42 -5.14 -10.27
N ALA A 23 5.33 -3.92 -9.75
CA ALA A 23 5.92 -2.74 -10.39
C ALA A 23 7.46 -2.85 -10.42
N ILE A 24 8.07 -3.30 -9.31
CA ILE A 24 9.51 -3.55 -9.20
C ILE A 24 9.94 -4.67 -10.16
N GLU A 25 9.22 -5.81 -10.17
CA GLU A 25 9.50 -6.91 -11.09
C GLU A 25 9.44 -6.46 -12.56
N LYS A 26 8.42 -5.69 -12.93
CA LYS A 26 8.25 -5.16 -14.28
C LYS A 26 9.39 -4.21 -14.66
N TYR A 27 9.79 -3.31 -13.77
CA TYR A 27 10.90 -2.39 -14.02
C TYR A 27 12.22 -3.15 -14.21
N ASN A 28 12.50 -4.13 -13.35
CA ASN A 28 13.73 -4.93 -13.42
C ASN A 28 13.75 -5.96 -14.57
N ALA A 29 12.62 -6.19 -15.25
CA ALA A 29 12.57 -7.11 -16.39
C ALA A 29 13.28 -6.56 -17.63
N ASP A 30 13.45 -5.24 -17.72
CA ASP A 30 14.18 -4.58 -18.80
C ASP A 30 15.45 -3.91 -18.23
N PRO A 31 16.66 -4.40 -18.57
CA PRO A 31 17.91 -3.85 -18.06
C PRO A 31 18.21 -2.43 -18.57
N ASP A 32 17.54 -1.97 -19.64
CA ASP A 32 17.76 -0.63 -20.19
C ASP A 32 17.02 0.45 -19.38
N ASN A 33 16.03 0.07 -18.56
CA ASN A 33 15.27 1.02 -17.74
C ASN A 33 16.14 1.82 -16.77
N GLU A 34 17.20 1.22 -16.21
CA GLU A 34 18.14 1.93 -15.33
C GLU A 34 19.01 2.97 -16.05
N GLN A 35 19.12 2.86 -17.38
CA GLN A 35 19.86 3.80 -18.22
C GLN A 35 18.96 4.86 -18.83
N ASP A 36 17.63 4.68 -18.74
CA ASP A 36 16.63 5.62 -19.19
C ASP A 36 16.13 6.47 -18.01
N PRO A 37 16.52 7.76 -17.92
CA PRO A 37 16.10 8.64 -16.84
C PRO A 37 14.59 8.89 -16.82
N ASP A 38 13.90 8.81 -17.96
CA ASP A 38 12.45 8.97 -18.01
C ASP A 38 11.78 7.71 -17.42
N ALA A 39 12.23 6.52 -17.82
CA ALA A 39 11.74 5.26 -17.24
C ALA A 39 12.01 5.16 -15.73
N THR A 40 13.18 5.61 -15.28
CA THR A 40 13.52 5.67 -13.86
C THR A 40 12.61 6.65 -13.11
N GLY A 41 12.35 7.82 -13.69
CA GLY A 41 11.45 8.83 -13.11
C GLY A 41 10.02 8.32 -12.98
N GLU A 42 9.46 7.77 -14.06
CA GLU A 42 8.11 7.18 -14.07
C GLU A 42 7.97 6.05 -13.04
N HIS A 43 9.00 5.19 -12.93
CA HIS A 43 9.00 4.13 -11.93
C HIS A 43 9.00 4.67 -10.50
N TYR A 44 9.83 5.68 -10.22
CA TYR A 44 9.91 6.30 -8.91
C TYR A 44 8.58 6.97 -8.52
N ASP A 45 8.01 7.77 -9.41
CA ASP A 45 6.73 8.44 -9.18
C ASP A 45 5.61 7.42 -8.91
N HIS A 46 5.55 6.37 -9.74
CA HIS A 46 4.57 5.31 -9.56
C HIS A 46 4.72 4.57 -8.22
N LEU A 47 5.96 4.26 -7.79
CA LEU A 47 6.20 3.66 -6.48
C LEU A 47 5.82 4.60 -5.34
N SER A 48 6.11 5.90 -5.48
CA SER A 48 5.73 6.92 -4.51
C SER A 48 4.23 6.94 -4.28
N ASP A 49 3.42 6.94 -5.35
CA ASP A 49 1.95 6.90 -5.26
C ASP A 49 1.43 5.65 -4.52
N LEU A 50 2.03 4.48 -4.79
CA LEU A 50 1.64 3.24 -4.12
C LEU A 50 2.01 3.25 -2.62
N TYR A 51 3.18 3.76 -2.27
CA TYR A 51 3.58 3.90 -0.86
C TYR A 51 2.73 4.94 -0.13
N GLU A 52 2.36 6.04 -0.79
CA GLU A 52 1.43 7.04 -0.24
C GLU A 52 0.06 6.40 0.04
N SER A 53 -0.47 5.60 -0.88
CA SER A 53 -1.73 4.87 -0.66
C SER A 53 -1.68 3.96 0.58
N ILE A 54 -0.58 3.22 0.80
CA ILE A 54 -0.41 2.41 2.01
C ILE A 54 -0.39 3.30 3.27
N ALA A 55 0.31 4.43 3.21
CA ALA A 55 0.40 5.35 4.33
C ALA A 55 -0.96 5.98 4.69
N GLU A 56 -1.78 6.32 3.69
CA GLU A 56 -3.14 6.84 3.89
C GLU A 56 -4.05 5.81 4.57
N ASP A 57 -4.04 4.55 4.10
CA ASP A 57 -4.81 3.47 4.72
C ASP A 57 -4.35 3.19 6.16
N ALA A 58 -3.03 3.20 6.39
CA ALA A 58 -2.46 3.02 7.73
C ALA A 58 -2.86 4.17 8.68
N LEU A 59 -2.84 5.42 8.20
CA LEU A 59 -3.28 6.59 8.96
C LEU A 59 -4.78 6.52 9.27
N ALA A 60 -5.60 6.07 8.31
CA ALA A 60 -7.03 5.91 8.52
C ALA A 60 -7.32 4.84 9.60
N LEU A 61 -6.58 3.72 9.57
CA LEU A 61 -6.66 2.68 10.60
C LEU A 61 -6.24 3.19 11.97
N ASP A 62 -5.11 3.89 12.06
CA ASP A 62 -4.62 4.48 13.33
C ASP A 62 -5.65 5.46 13.92
N LYS A 63 -6.19 6.35 13.08
CA LYS A 63 -7.23 7.30 13.51
C LYS A 63 -8.47 6.60 14.05
N TRP A 64 -8.88 5.50 13.40
CA TRP A 64 -10.03 4.73 13.85
C TRP A 64 -9.78 4.01 15.18
N LEU A 65 -8.60 3.39 15.35
CA LEU A 65 -8.19 2.77 16.62
C LEU A 65 -8.12 3.80 17.75
N SER A 66 -7.53 4.96 17.48
CA SER A 66 -7.44 6.08 18.42
C SER A 66 -8.80 6.63 18.85
N ALA A 67 -9.85 6.42 18.04
CA ALA A 67 -11.22 6.80 18.35
C ALA A 67 -12.01 5.71 19.10
N GLY A 68 -11.35 4.65 19.58
CA GLY A 68 -11.97 3.53 20.28
C GLY A 68 -12.45 2.40 19.35
N GLY A 69 -11.99 2.37 18.11
CA GLY A 69 -12.15 1.22 17.21
C GLY A 69 -11.54 -0.04 17.81
N VAL A 70 -12.19 -1.18 17.60
CA VAL A 70 -11.77 -2.48 18.15
C VAL A 70 -11.40 -3.41 17.02
N LEU A 71 -10.15 -3.87 17.00
CA LEU A 71 -9.69 -4.81 15.98
C LEU A 71 -10.59 -6.06 15.91
N PRO A 72 -10.79 -6.65 14.72
CA PRO A 72 -11.54 -7.88 14.58
C PRO A 72 -10.95 -9.01 15.46
N ASP A 73 -11.80 -9.75 16.17
CA ASP A 73 -11.37 -10.83 17.09
C ASP A 73 -10.44 -11.85 16.43
N GLN A 74 -10.65 -12.11 15.14
CA GLN A 74 -9.83 -13.01 14.31
C GLN A 74 -8.36 -12.58 14.19
N TRP A 75 -8.01 -11.32 14.50
CA TRP A 75 -6.63 -10.82 14.49
C TRP A 75 -5.96 -10.91 15.86
N ALA A 76 -6.73 -11.00 16.95
CA ALA A 76 -6.20 -11.10 18.31
C ALA A 76 -5.72 -12.53 18.67
N GLN A 77 -6.02 -13.52 17.83
CA GLN A 77 -5.71 -14.94 18.06
C GLN A 77 -4.50 -15.45 17.25
N ALA A 78 -3.74 -14.56 16.61
CA ALA A 78 -2.54 -14.90 15.85
C ALA A 78 -1.27 -14.85 16.70
#